data_AF-A0A7X1Z7Q3-F1
#
_entry.id   AF-A0A7X1Z7Q3-F1
#
_cell.length_a   1.000
_cell.length_b   1.000
_cell.length_c   1.000
_cell.angle_alpha   90.00
_cell.angle_beta   90.00
_cell.angle_gamma   90.00
#
_symmetry.space_group_name_H-M   'P 1'
#
loop_
_entity.id
_entity.type
_entity.pdbx_description
1 polymer ?
#
loop_
_entity_poly.entity_id
_entity_poly.type
_entity_poly.pdbx_seq_one_letter_code
_entity_poly.pdbx_strand_id
1 'polypeptide(L)'
;MINYPKGLSRTRPPQKESKKNARAFVSATESTHQSKKERALRLSKKQVQNLVEFGKRGMNFESEINETNAYYLAHHIAVIHKKPTPIQIVKVDYPKRSKAKITEAYFRQASTTDYSGVWQGKYIDFEAKETQQKTVFPLKNFHEHQIVHMERVIEQKGIAFVLLHFASIEETYLLPSINLIKFYYEKHGLKSIPIQYIREFGFEIPTQQIPRIPYLDILKKLCEVNEN
;
A
#
# COMPACT_ATOMS: atom_id res chain seq x y z
N MET A 1 0.95 -13.14 -20.95
CA MET A 1 0.57 -14.15 -19.93
C MET A 1 1.86 -14.72 -19.35
N ILE A 2 2.08 -14.57 -18.05
CA ILE A 2 3.20 -15.26 -17.38
C ILE A 2 2.81 -16.74 -17.30
N ASN A 3 3.51 -17.59 -18.04
CA ASN A 3 3.35 -19.03 -17.93
C ASN A 3 4.03 -19.49 -16.64
N TYR A 4 3.22 -19.75 -15.61
CA TYR A 4 3.72 -20.40 -14.41
C TYR A 4 4.15 -21.84 -14.76
N PRO A 5 5.30 -22.32 -14.25
CA PRO A 5 5.62 -23.74 -14.33
C PRO A 5 4.48 -24.51 -13.64
N LYS A 6 3.85 -25.43 -14.38
CA LYS A 6 2.81 -26.31 -13.85
C LYS A 6 3.39 -27.03 -12.63
N GLY A 7 2.88 -26.68 -11.45
CA GLY A 7 3.40 -27.19 -10.18
C GLY A 7 3.45 -28.71 -10.15
N LEU A 8 4.46 -29.25 -9.46
CA LEU A 8 4.55 -30.66 -9.11
C LEU A 8 3.20 -31.12 -8.53
N SER A 9 2.56 -32.05 -9.24
CA SER A 9 1.35 -32.73 -8.83
C SER A 9 1.50 -33.29 -7.41
N ARG A 10 0.88 -32.65 -6.42
CA ARG A 10 0.64 -33.27 -5.12
C ARG A 10 -0.67 -34.05 -5.22
N THR A 11 -0.59 -35.31 -5.60
CA THR A 11 -1.73 -36.25 -5.47
C THR A 11 -2.05 -36.41 -3.99
N ARG A 12 -3.17 -35.83 -3.53
CA ARG A 12 -3.74 -36.19 -2.23
C ARG A 12 -4.31 -37.61 -2.31
N PRO A 13 -4.04 -38.51 -1.35
CA PRO A 13 -4.74 -39.78 -1.27
C PRO A 13 -6.22 -39.58 -0.89
N PRO A 14 -7.12 -40.47 -1.33
CA PRO A 14 -8.57 -40.30 -1.17
C PRO A 14 -9.01 -40.50 0.29
N GLN A 15 -9.84 -39.58 0.79
CA GLN A 15 -10.55 -39.74 2.06
C GLN A 15 -11.76 -40.67 1.87
N LYS A 16 -11.93 -41.64 2.76
CA LYS A 16 -13.09 -42.54 2.83
C LYS A 16 -14.34 -41.76 3.23
N GLU A 17 -15.36 -41.75 2.38
CA GLU A 17 -16.70 -41.26 2.69
C GLU A 17 -17.47 -42.28 3.53
N SER A 18 -17.96 -41.86 4.71
CA SER A 18 -18.99 -42.58 5.46
C SER A 18 -20.36 -42.01 5.12
N LYS A 19 -21.19 -42.79 4.41
CA LYS A 19 -22.60 -42.48 4.18
C LYS A 19 -23.39 -42.56 5.49
N LYS A 20 -24.10 -41.49 5.88
CA LYS A 20 -25.26 -41.58 6.78
C LYS A 20 -26.43 -40.76 6.24
N ASN A 21 -27.54 -41.47 6.13
CA ASN A 21 -28.89 -41.18 5.68
C ASN A 21 -29.42 -39.75 5.87
N ALA A 22 -30.02 -39.25 4.78
CA ALA A 22 -30.98 -38.15 4.78
C ALA A 22 -32.40 -38.69 4.93
N ARG A 23 -33.16 -38.19 5.91
CA ARG A 23 -34.63 -38.06 5.84
C ARG A 23 -35.15 -37.10 6.91
N ALA A 24 -36.13 -36.30 6.49
CA ALA A 24 -37.10 -35.51 7.26
C ALA A 24 -36.60 -34.21 7.93
N PHE A 25 -36.96 -33.06 7.34
CA PHE A 25 -38.05 -32.18 7.80
C PHE A 25 -38.01 -30.87 7.00
N VAL A 26 -39.02 -30.67 6.15
CA VAL A 26 -39.34 -29.37 5.53
C VAL A 26 -40.52 -28.81 6.30
N SER A 27 -40.32 -27.74 7.07
CA SER A 27 -41.25 -26.61 7.23
C SER A 27 -40.78 -25.71 8.37
N ALA A 28 -40.87 -24.40 8.15
CA ALA A 28 -40.77 -23.32 9.16
C ALA A 28 -39.39 -22.74 9.49
N THR A 29 -38.67 -22.15 8.52
CA THR A 29 -37.67 -21.08 8.82
C THR A 29 -37.48 -20.06 7.68
N GLU A 30 -38.53 -19.67 6.94
CA GLU A 30 -38.40 -18.63 5.89
C GLU A 30 -38.61 -17.19 6.39
N SER A 31 -39.13 -16.97 7.61
CA SER A 31 -39.36 -15.61 8.14
C SER A 31 -38.16 -14.99 8.89
N THR A 32 -37.11 -15.76 9.20
CA THR A 32 -35.92 -15.27 9.94
C THR A 32 -34.75 -14.85 9.04
N HIS A 33 -34.79 -15.13 7.74
CA HIS A 33 -33.68 -14.83 6.82
C HIS A 33 -33.74 -13.44 6.16
N GLN A 34 -34.93 -12.81 6.06
CA GLN A 34 -35.04 -11.44 5.54
C GLN A 34 -34.54 -10.38 6.55
N SER A 35 -34.88 -10.49 7.84
CA SER A 35 -34.50 -9.47 8.84
C SER A 35 -32.99 -9.40 9.13
N LYS A 36 -32.27 -10.52 8.99
CA LYS A 36 -30.79 -10.56 9.15
C LYS A 36 -30.07 -9.91 7.96
N LYS A 37 -30.61 -10.05 6.74
CA LYS A 37 -30.03 -9.46 5.51
C LYS A 37 -30.16 -7.93 5.53
N GLU A 38 -31.31 -7.41 5.93
CA GLU A 38 -31.53 -5.96 6.07
C GLU A 38 -30.70 -5.33 7.20
N ARG A 39 -30.51 -6.05 8.31
CA ARG A 39 -29.67 -5.58 9.43
C ARG A 39 -28.18 -5.55 9.05
N ALA A 40 -27.70 -6.54 8.28
CA ALA A 40 -26.34 -6.53 7.73
C ALA A 40 -26.11 -5.39 6.73
N LEU A 41 -27.11 -5.09 5.88
CA LEU A 41 -27.05 -3.99 4.91
C LEU A 41 -27.11 -2.60 5.58
N ARG A 42 -27.86 -2.45 6.68
CA ARG A 42 -27.87 -1.23 7.49
C ARG A 42 -26.57 -1.02 8.28
N LEU A 43 -25.95 -2.10 8.76
CA LEU A 43 -24.65 -2.04 9.46
C LEU A 43 -23.51 -1.65 8.52
N SER A 44 -23.51 -2.13 7.26
CA SER A 44 -22.52 -1.71 6.26
C SER A 44 -22.74 -0.25 5.83
N LYS A 45 -23.99 0.19 5.63
CA LYS A 45 -24.29 1.60 5.35
C LYS A 45 -23.83 2.52 6.48
N LYS A 46 -24.02 2.15 7.75
CA LYS A 46 -23.58 2.97 8.90
C LYS A 46 -22.05 3.02 9.05
N GLN A 47 -21.34 1.95 8.67
CA GLN A 47 -19.86 1.96 8.60
C GLN A 47 -19.35 2.79 7.43
N VAL A 48 -20.02 2.77 6.27
CA VAL A 48 -19.68 3.61 5.12
C VAL A 48 -20.03 5.08 5.37
N GLN A 49 -21.11 5.37 6.10
CA GLN A 49 -21.50 6.75 6.43
C GLN A 49 -20.53 7.42 7.40
N ASN A 50 -19.99 6.66 8.38
CA ASN A 50 -18.94 7.16 9.27
C ASN A 50 -17.58 7.41 8.56
N LEU A 51 -17.37 6.88 7.34
CA LEU A 51 -16.19 7.20 6.52
C LEU A 51 -16.37 8.47 5.68
N VAL A 52 -17.60 8.90 5.45
CA VAL A 52 -17.95 10.01 4.54
C VAL A 52 -18.30 11.30 5.28
N GLU A 53 -18.44 11.26 6.61
CA GLU A 53 -18.88 12.40 7.42
C GLU A 53 -17.76 13.04 8.26
N PHE A 54 -16.61 13.31 7.64
CA PHE A 54 -15.71 14.38 8.12
C PHE A 54 -15.16 15.10 6.89
N GLY A 55 -15.59 16.35 6.68
CA GLY A 55 -15.00 17.21 5.67
C GLY A 55 -13.51 17.40 5.95
N LYS A 56 -12.67 16.76 5.14
CA LYS A 56 -11.22 16.66 5.41
C LYS A 56 -10.45 17.82 4.79
N ARG A 57 -10.41 18.95 5.50
CA ARG A 57 -9.24 19.83 5.51
C ARG A 57 -8.33 19.30 6.62
N GLY A 58 -7.09 18.89 6.29
CA GLY A 58 -6.13 18.36 7.27
C GLY A 58 -5.99 16.82 7.34
N MET A 59 -6.09 16.10 6.22
CA MET A 59 -5.64 14.69 6.20
C MET A 59 -4.13 14.59 6.36
N ASN A 60 -3.67 13.60 7.11
CA ASN A 60 -2.27 13.17 7.09
C ASN A 60 -1.95 12.63 5.69
N PHE A 61 -0.79 12.98 5.14
CA PHE A 61 -0.29 12.56 3.83
C PHE A 61 -0.43 11.05 3.57
N GLU A 62 -0.21 10.22 4.59
CA GLU A 62 -0.38 8.76 4.49
C GLU A 62 -1.83 8.36 4.14
N SER A 63 -2.81 9.04 4.73
CA SER A 63 -4.24 8.79 4.46
C SER A 63 -4.58 9.13 3.01
N GLU A 64 -4.02 10.20 2.46
CA GLU A 64 -4.29 10.62 1.08
C GLU A 64 -3.71 9.64 0.07
N ILE A 65 -2.53 9.07 0.35
CA ILE A 65 -1.94 7.99 -0.44
C ILE A 65 -2.81 6.74 -0.38
N ASN A 66 -3.27 6.35 0.81
CA ASN A 66 -4.14 5.18 0.98
C ASN A 66 -5.48 5.34 0.25
N GLU A 67 -6.09 6.52 0.29
CA GLU A 67 -7.30 6.84 -0.47
C GLU A 67 -7.05 6.81 -1.98
N THR A 68 -5.91 7.33 -2.43
CA THR A 68 -5.49 7.28 -3.84
C THR A 68 -5.29 5.83 -4.30
N ASN A 69 -4.63 4.99 -3.49
CA ASN A 69 -4.45 3.57 -3.80
C ASN A 69 -5.79 2.81 -3.84
N ALA A 70 -6.70 3.11 -2.92
CA ALA A 70 -8.05 2.56 -2.93
C ALA A 70 -8.83 2.97 -4.18
N TYR A 71 -8.69 4.23 -4.61
CA TYR A 71 -9.26 4.72 -5.86
C TYR A 71 -8.71 3.93 -7.06
N TYR A 72 -7.38 3.75 -7.15
CA TYR A 72 -6.77 2.97 -8.23
C TYR A 72 -7.25 1.52 -8.28
N LEU A 73 -7.42 0.89 -7.11
CA LEU A 73 -7.91 -0.48 -7.01
C LEU A 73 -9.38 -0.57 -7.46
N ALA A 74 -10.24 0.33 -6.98
CA ALA A 74 -11.67 0.35 -7.29
C ALA A 74 -11.96 0.60 -8.77
N HIS A 75 -11.10 1.37 -9.45
CA HIS A 75 -11.23 1.70 -10.88
C HIS A 75 -10.41 0.78 -11.78
N HIS A 76 -9.84 -0.32 -11.26
CA HIS A 76 -9.02 -1.27 -12.01
C HIS A 76 -7.80 -0.64 -12.71
N ILE A 77 -7.25 0.44 -12.14
CA ILE A 77 -6.08 1.15 -12.68
C ILE A 77 -4.79 0.46 -12.24
N ALA A 78 -4.65 0.15 -10.95
CA ALA A 78 -3.48 -0.49 -10.37
C ALA A 78 -3.83 -1.27 -9.09
N VAL A 79 -2.99 -2.21 -8.70
CA VAL A 79 -3.11 -2.96 -7.44
C VAL A 79 -1.89 -2.63 -6.58
N ILE A 80 -2.04 -1.64 -5.70
CA ILE A 80 -0.95 -1.09 -4.87
C ILE A 80 -1.41 -1.03 -3.42
N HIS A 81 -0.58 -1.49 -2.50
CA HIS A 81 -0.89 -1.56 -1.07
C HIS A 81 0.27 -1.10 -0.20
N LYS A 82 -0.08 -0.58 0.98
CA LYS A 82 0.88 -0.36 2.07
C LYS A 82 1.21 -1.70 2.72
N LYS A 83 2.50 -1.95 2.99
CA LYS A 83 2.98 -3.08 3.76
C LYS A 83 2.61 -2.88 5.24
N PRO A 84 2.12 -3.90 5.94
CA PRO A 84 1.78 -3.80 7.36
C PRO A 84 3.05 -3.57 8.19
N THR A 85 2.91 -2.87 9.32
CA THR A 85 4.01 -2.64 10.24
C THR A 85 4.61 -3.97 10.71
N PRO A 86 5.92 -4.20 10.53
CA PRO A 86 6.54 -5.47 10.88
C PRO A 86 6.60 -5.63 12.40
N ILE A 87 5.98 -6.70 12.90
CA ILE A 87 5.99 -7.10 14.30
C ILE A 87 6.52 -8.53 14.42
N GLN A 88 7.34 -8.77 15.44
CA GLN A 88 7.66 -10.12 15.88
C GLN A 88 6.68 -10.52 16.98
N ILE A 89 5.86 -11.51 16.68
CA ILE A 89 4.93 -12.09 17.65
C ILE A 89 5.71 -13.04 18.55
N VAL A 90 5.62 -12.85 19.87
CA VAL A 90 6.30 -13.67 20.88
C VAL A 90 5.31 -14.61 21.56
N LYS A 91 4.13 -14.10 21.90
CA LYS A 91 3.10 -14.89 22.57
C LYS A 91 1.72 -14.63 21.98
N VAL A 92 0.98 -15.72 21.79
CA VAL A 92 -0.39 -15.72 21.29
C VAL A 92 -1.26 -16.61 22.17
N ASP A 93 -2.37 -16.05 22.63
CA ASP A 93 -3.42 -16.78 23.34
C ASP A 93 -4.56 -17.12 22.38
N TYR A 94 -5.16 -18.30 22.56
CA TYR A 94 -6.28 -18.80 21.74
C TYR A 94 -7.51 -19.06 22.61
N PRO A 95 -8.29 -18.02 22.97
CA PRO A 95 -9.45 -18.19 23.84
C PRO A 95 -10.55 -19.05 23.21
N LYS A 96 -10.65 -19.08 21.87
CA LYS A 96 -11.57 -19.93 21.08
C LYS A 96 -10.95 -20.27 19.72
N ARG A 97 -11.38 -21.35 19.07
CA ARG A 97 -10.85 -21.77 17.74
C ARG A 97 -10.93 -20.69 16.64
N SER A 98 -11.85 -19.73 16.74
CA SER A 98 -12.04 -18.66 15.75
C SER A 98 -11.28 -17.36 16.06
N LYS A 99 -10.51 -17.30 17.14
CA LYS A 99 -9.84 -16.06 17.58
C LYS A 99 -8.44 -16.35 18.11
N ALA A 100 -7.47 -15.65 17.52
CA ALA A 100 -6.12 -15.53 18.06
C ALA A 100 -5.99 -14.13 18.69
N LYS A 101 -5.39 -14.06 19.88
CA LYS A 101 -5.05 -12.79 20.55
C LYS A 101 -3.54 -12.75 20.73
N ILE A 102 -2.88 -11.82 20.05
CA ILE A 102 -1.46 -11.53 20.31
C ILE A 102 -1.38 -10.88 21.69
N THR A 103 -0.62 -11.47 22.61
CA THR A 103 -0.44 -10.95 23.97
C THR A 103 0.90 -10.29 24.18
N GLU A 104 1.90 -10.66 23.37
CA GLU A 104 3.25 -10.10 23.42
C GLU A 104 3.84 -10.06 22.02
N ALA A 105 4.32 -8.88 21.63
CA ALA A 105 5.02 -8.67 20.37
C ALA A 105 6.01 -7.51 20.50
N TYR A 106 7.08 -7.59 19.72
CA TYR A 106 8.06 -6.51 19.59
C TYR A 106 8.04 -5.96 18.18
N PHE A 107 8.18 -4.65 18.03
CA PHE A 107 8.37 -4.05 16.70
C PHE A 107 9.69 -4.54 16.10
N ARG A 108 9.67 -4.81 14.80
CA ARG A 108 10.88 -5.08 14.02
C ARG A 108 11.17 -3.87 13.15
N GLN A 109 12.45 -3.68 12.84
CA GLN A 109 12.84 -2.71 11.83
C GLN A 109 12.39 -3.23 10.47
N ALA A 110 11.71 -2.39 9.68
CA ALA A 110 11.40 -2.71 8.28
C ALA A 110 12.71 -2.86 7.50
N SER A 111 12.75 -3.76 6.52
CA SER A 111 13.89 -3.94 5.61
C SER A 111 13.61 -3.42 4.20
N THR A 112 12.39 -2.96 3.95
CA THR A 112 11.92 -2.49 2.64
C THR A 112 11.17 -1.16 2.79
N THR A 113 10.85 -0.54 1.67
CA THR A 113 9.90 0.57 1.54
C THR A 113 8.48 0.20 1.99
N ASP A 114 7.65 1.21 2.25
CA ASP A 114 6.29 1.02 2.79
C ASP A 114 5.24 0.62 1.74
N TYR A 115 5.37 0.97 0.46
CA TYR A 115 4.34 0.70 -0.55
C TYR A 115 4.89 -0.13 -1.71
N SER A 116 4.06 -1.06 -2.21
CA SER A 116 4.40 -1.84 -3.40
C SER A 116 3.15 -2.35 -4.11
N GLY A 117 3.27 -2.67 -5.39
CA GLY A 117 2.18 -3.20 -6.18
C GLY A 117 2.51 -3.46 -7.64
N VAL A 118 1.46 -3.55 -8.45
CA VAL A 118 1.55 -3.76 -9.89
C VAL A 118 0.68 -2.74 -10.63
N TRP A 119 1.25 -2.19 -11.69
CA TRP A 119 0.57 -1.30 -12.63
C TRP A 119 1.03 -1.65 -14.04
N GLN A 120 0.10 -1.96 -14.94
CA GLN A 120 0.37 -2.38 -16.33
C GLN A 120 1.43 -3.48 -16.48
N GLY A 121 1.45 -4.45 -15.55
CA GLY A 121 2.42 -5.54 -15.53
C GLY A 121 3.82 -5.16 -15.03
N LYS A 122 4.07 -3.89 -14.71
CA LYS A 122 5.30 -3.39 -14.11
C LYS A 122 5.17 -3.41 -12.57
N TYR A 123 6.24 -3.83 -11.90
CA TYR A 123 6.32 -3.76 -10.43
C TYR A 123 6.54 -2.30 -10.01
N ILE A 124 5.73 -1.83 -9.07
CA ILE A 124 5.82 -0.50 -8.47
C ILE A 124 6.25 -0.65 -7.01
N ASP A 125 7.20 0.15 -6.57
CA ASP A 125 7.69 0.18 -5.20
C ASP A 125 8.01 1.63 -4.80
N PHE A 126 7.48 2.11 -3.68
CA PHE A 126 7.77 3.47 -3.25
C PHE A 126 7.72 3.68 -1.75
N GLU A 127 8.42 4.72 -1.33
CA GLU A 127 8.39 5.26 0.03
C GLU A 127 7.66 6.60 0.03
N ALA A 128 7.00 6.94 1.15
CA ALA A 128 6.33 8.22 1.29
C ALA A 128 6.72 8.88 2.61
N LYS A 129 7.24 10.11 2.54
CA LYS A 129 7.66 10.88 3.72
C LYS A 129 7.13 12.31 3.63
N GLU A 130 6.82 12.88 4.79
CA GLU A 130 6.47 14.28 4.93
C GLU A 130 7.51 15.04 5.77
N THR A 131 7.59 16.36 5.55
CA THR A 131 8.40 17.27 6.35
C THR A 131 7.64 18.57 6.60
N GLN A 132 7.88 19.17 7.77
CA GLN A 132 7.41 20.51 8.10
C GLN A 132 8.40 21.61 7.68
N GLN A 133 9.61 21.23 7.27
CA GLN A 133 10.61 22.19 6.77
C GLN A 133 10.18 22.72 5.40
N LYS A 134 10.50 23.98 5.11
CA LYS A 134 10.04 24.65 3.87
C LYS A 134 11.02 24.51 2.70
N THR A 135 12.30 24.34 2.99
CA THR A 135 13.36 24.46 1.98
C THR A 135 14.23 23.22 1.85
N VAL A 136 14.12 22.26 2.78
CA VAL A 136 14.92 21.02 2.74
C VAL A 136 14.12 19.83 3.25
N PHE A 137 14.50 18.64 2.80
CA PHE A 137 13.95 17.36 3.24
C PHE A 137 14.99 16.60 4.06
N PRO A 138 14.77 16.32 5.36
CA PRO A 138 15.77 15.63 6.19
C PRO A 138 16.08 14.22 5.71
N LEU A 139 17.36 13.91 5.46
CA LEU A 139 17.79 12.58 5.01
C LEU A 139 17.66 11.52 6.10
N LYS A 140 17.65 11.91 7.38
CA LYS A 140 17.39 11.01 8.51
C LYS A 140 16.04 10.28 8.42
N ASN A 141 15.11 10.78 7.58
CA ASN A 141 13.83 10.15 7.31
C ASN A 141 13.95 8.92 6.40
N PHE A 142 15.11 8.73 5.76
CA PHE A 142 15.45 7.57 4.93
C PHE A 142 16.51 6.74 5.63
N HIS A 143 16.19 5.47 5.84
CA HIS A 143 17.16 4.52 6.40
C HIS A 143 17.93 3.82 5.27
N GLU A 144 19.19 3.47 5.52
CA GLU A 144 20.07 2.83 4.53
C GLU A 144 19.45 1.59 3.87
N HIS A 145 18.76 0.74 4.65
CA HIS A 145 18.09 -0.45 4.12
C HIS A 145 17.04 -0.11 3.05
N GLN A 146 16.40 1.06 3.12
CA GLN A 146 15.43 1.51 2.11
C GLN A 146 16.13 1.90 0.81
N ILE A 147 17.26 2.61 0.91
CA ILE A 147 18.09 2.99 -0.24
C ILE A 147 18.56 1.74 -0.99
N VAL A 148 19.14 0.79 -0.25
CA VAL A 148 19.61 -0.49 -0.80
C VAL A 148 18.47 -1.32 -1.39
N HIS A 149 17.28 -1.32 -0.76
CA HIS A 149 16.10 -1.98 -1.32
C HIS A 149 15.67 -1.36 -2.66
N MET A 150 15.60 -0.03 -2.73
CA MET A 150 15.23 0.68 -3.97
C MET A 150 16.24 0.43 -5.10
N GLU A 151 17.53 0.39 -4.80
CA GLU A 151 18.57 0.02 -5.77
C GLU A 151 18.31 -1.37 -6.37
N ARG A 152 18.09 -2.38 -5.51
CA ARG A 152 17.76 -3.75 -5.95
C ARG A 152 16.48 -3.83 -6.78
N VAL A 153 15.47 -3.02 -6.46
CA VAL A 153 14.24 -2.95 -7.27
C VAL A 153 14.53 -2.43 -8.68
N ILE A 154 15.34 -1.36 -8.78
CA ILE A 154 15.73 -0.77 -10.07
C ILE A 154 16.56 -1.77 -10.90
N GLU A 155 17.50 -2.48 -10.28
CA GLU A 155 18.29 -3.53 -10.94
C GLU A 155 17.41 -4.61 -11.58
N GLN A 156 16.29 -4.94 -10.95
CA GLN A 156 15.29 -5.89 -11.46
C GLN A 156 14.26 -5.25 -12.41
N LYS A 157 14.53 -4.04 -12.90
CA LYS A 157 13.67 -3.27 -13.82
C LYS A 157 12.29 -2.91 -13.23
N GLY A 158 12.19 -2.88 -11.89
CA GLY A 158 11.03 -2.33 -11.20
C GLY A 158 11.04 -0.80 -11.22
N ILE A 159 9.87 -0.20 -11.05
CA ILE A 159 9.73 1.25 -10.92
C ILE A 159 9.80 1.61 -9.44
N ALA A 160 10.88 2.29 -9.05
CA ALA A 160 11.09 2.77 -7.69
C ALA A 160 11.11 4.31 -7.62
N PHE A 161 10.37 4.88 -6.69
CA PHE A 161 10.36 6.33 -6.42
C PHE A 161 10.06 6.63 -4.95
N VAL A 162 10.16 7.91 -4.57
CA VAL A 162 9.70 8.40 -3.28
C VAL A 162 8.72 9.55 -3.47
N LEU A 163 7.69 9.60 -2.61
CA LEU A 163 6.77 10.72 -2.50
C LEU A 163 7.20 11.62 -1.33
N LEU A 164 7.42 12.89 -1.61
CA LEU A 164 7.92 13.88 -0.66
C LEU A 164 6.88 14.98 -0.50
N HIS A 165 6.31 15.11 0.70
CA HIS A 165 5.35 16.16 1.00
C HIS A 165 5.96 17.23 1.92
N PHE A 166 5.86 18.49 1.51
CA PHE A 166 6.27 19.66 2.28
C PHE A 166 5.01 20.31 2.89
N ALA A 167 4.60 19.84 4.06
CA ALA A 167 3.33 20.23 4.68
C ALA A 167 3.19 21.75 4.91
N SER A 168 4.28 22.43 5.27
CA SER A 168 4.27 23.89 5.52
C SER A 168 4.02 24.76 4.28
N ILE A 169 4.22 24.22 3.08
CA ILE A 169 4.01 24.94 1.81
C ILE A 169 3.01 24.21 0.90
N GLU A 170 2.41 23.11 1.38
CA GLU A 170 1.42 22.29 0.68
C GLU A 170 1.88 21.73 -0.68
N GLU A 171 3.18 21.52 -0.86
CA GLU A 171 3.76 20.98 -2.09
C GLU A 171 4.07 19.48 -1.96
N THR A 172 3.79 18.71 -3.01
CA THR A 172 4.07 17.27 -3.06
C THR A 172 4.87 16.94 -4.31
N TYR A 173 5.89 16.11 -4.17
CA TYR A 173 6.77 15.73 -5.26
C TYR A 173 6.92 14.22 -5.37
N LEU A 174 6.97 13.72 -6.60
CA LEU A 174 7.50 12.40 -6.93
C LEU A 174 8.98 12.57 -7.30
N LEU A 175 9.88 11.95 -6.56
CA LEU A 175 11.30 11.89 -6.90
C LEU A 175 11.66 10.46 -7.32
N PRO A 176 12.11 10.22 -8.56
CA PRO A 176 12.60 8.91 -8.96
C PRO A 176 13.73 8.43 -8.04
N SER A 177 13.70 7.16 -7.62
CA SER A 177 14.64 6.67 -6.60
C SER A 177 16.09 6.72 -7.06
N ILE A 178 16.36 6.66 -8.37
CA ILE A 178 17.72 6.83 -8.91
C ILE A 178 18.35 8.16 -8.49
N ASN A 179 17.56 9.24 -8.45
CA ASN A 179 18.04 10.57 -8.05
C ASN A 179 18.26 10.62 -6.52
N LEU A 180 17.37 10.01 -5.74
CA LEU A 180 17.56 9.89 -4.29
C LEU A 180 18.82 9.08 -3.95
N ILE A 181 19.02 7.93 -4.60
CA ILE A 181 20.17 7.04 -4.40
C ILE A 181 21.46 7.77 -4.75
N LYS A 182 21.51 8.44 -5.92
CA LYS A 182 22.65 9.25 -6.34
C LYS A 182 22.97 10.34 -5.31
N PHE A 183 21.97 11.10 -4.87
CA PHE A 183 22.16 12.14 -3.86
C PHE A 183 22.67 11.56 -2.53
N TYR A 184 22.13 10.42 -2.11
CA TYR A 184 22.49 9.75 -0.86
C TYR A 184 23.97 9.36 -0.83
N TYR A 185 24.48 8.74 -1.90
CA TYR A 185 25.87 8.31 -1.98
C TYR A 185 26.83 9.46 -2.30
N GLU A 186 26.51 10.38 -3.20
CA GLU A 186 27.46 11.47 -3.54
C GLU A 186 27.73 12.43 -2.39
N LYS A 187 26.80 12.53 -1.43
CA LYS A 187 26.83 13.56 -0.39
C LYS A 187 27.18 13.06 1.00
N HIS A 188 27.53 11.78 1.19
CA HIS A 188 28.05 11.08 2.40
C HIS A 188 28.35 11.94 3.66
N GLY A 189 27.39 12.73 4.15
CA GLY A 189 27.66 13.83 5.12
C GLY A 189 26.61 14.94 5.16
N LEU A 190 25.91 15.25 4.07
CA LEU A 190 24.74 16.16 4.11
C LEU A 190 23.57 15.49 4.85
N LYS A 191 22.91 16.26 5.71
CA LYS A 191 21.81 15.77 6.56
C LYS A 191 20.42 15.97 5.94
N SER A 192 20.34 16.58 4.75
CA SER A 192 19.09 16.94 4.09
C SER A 192 19.24 17.19 2.58
N ILE A 193 18.14 17.00 1.84
CA ILE A 193 18.01 17.27 0.40
C ILE A 193 17.37 18.66 0.21
N PRO A 194 18.01 19.61 -0.49
CA PRO A 194 17.38 20.90 -0.79
C PRO A 194 16.12 20.75 -1.66
N ILE A 195 15.12 21.61 -1.44
CA ILE A 195 13.89 21.62 -2.26
C ILE A 195 14.21 21.94 -3.72
N GLN A 196 15.24 22.74 -3.98
CA GLN A 196 15.70 23.03 -5.35
C GLN A 196 16.09 21.76 -6.08
N TYR A 197 16.82 20.86 -5.42
CA TYR A 197 17.19 19.55 -6.00
C TYR A 197 15.93 18.71 -6.28
N ILE A 198 14.96 18.71 -5.36
CA ILE A 198 13.70 17.97 -5.55
C ILE A 198 12.87 18.53 -6.71
N ARG A 199 12.85 19.86 -6.89
CA ARG A 199 12.16 20.51 -8.02
C ARG A 199 12.87 20.28 -9.35
N GLU A 200 14.20 20.19 -9.34
CA GLU A 200 15.01 19.95 -10.54
C GLU A 200 14.89 18.50 -11.03
N PHE A 201 14.95 17.53 -10.12
CA PHE A 201 15.02 16.10 -10.45
C PHE A 201 13.72 15.31 -10.18
N GLY A 202 12.75 15.94 -9.54
CA GLY A 202 11.44 15.39 -9.24
C GLY A 202 10.33 16.05 -10.05
N PHE A 203 9.12 15.56 -9.82
CA PHE A 203 7.92 16.00 -10.51
C PHE A 203 6.89 16.45 -9.47
N GLU A 204 6.43 17.68 -9.58
CA GLU A 204 5.36 18.18 -8.72
C GLU A 204 4.06 17.43 -9.00
N ILE A 205 3.35 17.06 -7.92
CA ILE A 205 2.06 16.38 -7.95
C ILE A 205 0.97 17.42 -7.67
N PRO A 206 0.10 17.74 -8.63
CA PRO A 206 -1.04 18.61 -8.38
C PRO A 206 -2.04 17.92 -7.45
N THR A 207 -2.30 18.50 -6.28
CA THR A 207 -3.16 17.94 -5.22
C THR A 207 -4.63 18.35 -5.32
N GLN A 208 -4.98 19.21 -6.28
CA GLN A 208 -6.32 19.80 -6.45
C GLN A 208 -7.25 18.96 -7.35
N GLN A 209 -7.06 17.64 -7.40
CA GLN A 209 -7.82 16.72 -8.24
C GLN A 209 -8.12 15.39 -7.54
N ILE A 210 -8.95 14.55 -8.18
CA ILE A 210 -9.26 13.20 -7.71
C ILE A 210 -8.62 12.20 -8.69
N PRO A 211 -7.81 11.24 -8.22
CA PRO A 211 -7.40 11.05 -6.82
C PRO A 211 -6.44 12.16 -6.33
N ARG A 212 -6.31 12.32 -5.01
CA ARG A 212 -5.56 13.44 -4.41
C ARG A 212 -4.07 13.44 -4.73
N ILE A 213 -3.45 12.27 -4.77
CA ILE A 213 -2.02 12.10 -5.07
C ILE A 213 -1.89 11.27 -6.35
N PRO A 214 -2.19 11.83 -7.54
CA PRO A 214 -2.27 11.06 -8.78
C PRO A 214 -0.89 10.71 -9.36
N TYR A 215 -0.05 10.04 -8.58
CA TYR A 215 1.34 9.75 -8.92
C TYR A 215 1.49 8.86 -10.16
N LEU A 216 0.50 8.00 -10.47
CA LEU A 216 0.54 7.15 -11.67
C LEU A 216 0.48 7.96 -12.97
N ASP A 217 -0.11 9.16 -12.97
CA ASP A 217 -0.18 10.01 -14.17
C ASP A 217 1.22 10.52 -14.55
N ILE A 218 2.06 10.77 -13.56
CA ILE A 218 3.47 11.12 -13.75
C ILE A 218 4.22 9.90 -14.28
N LEU A 219 4.05 8.72 -13.67
CA LEU A 219 4.71 7.50 -14.13
C LEU A 219 4.33 7.15 -15.58
N LYS A 220 3.07 7.36 -15.96
CA LYS A 220 2.59 7.18 -17.33
C LYS A 220 3.37 8.04 -18.31
N LYS A 221 3.46 9.35 -18.05
CA LYS A 221 4.24 10.28 -18.88
C LYS A 221 5.71 9.87 -18.97
N LEU A 222 6.31 9.44 -17.85
CA LEU A 222 7.71 9.00 -17.84
C LEU A 222 7.95 7.69 -18.60
N CYS A 223 6.99 6.76 -18.57
CA CYS A 223 7.10 5.53 -19.34
C CYS A 223 6.92 5.77 -20.84
N GLU A 224 6.00 6.64 -21.25
CA GLU A 224 5.74 6.95 -22.66
C GLU A 224 6.93 7.63 -23.36
N VAL A 225 7.71 8.45 -22.64
CA VAL A 225 8.92 9.08 -23.19
C VAL A 225 10.04 8.07 -23.45
N ASN A 226 10.13 7.00 -22.67
CA ASN A 226 11.20 6.00 -22.80
C ASN A 226 10.91 4.91 -23.85
N GLU A 227 9.71 4.90 -24.43
CA GLU A 227 9.30 3.95 -25.46
C GLU A 227 9.39 4.56 -26.89
N ASN A 228 9.79 5.84 -27.00
CA ASN A 228 10.08 6.55 -28.26
C ASN A 228 11.58 6.82 -28.41
#